data_AF-A0A358A2U5-F1
#
_entry.id   AF-A0A358A2U5-F1
#
_cell.length_a   1.000
_cell.length_b   1.000
_cell.length_c   1.000
_cell.angle_alpha   90.00
_cell.angle_beta   90.00
_cell.angle_gamma   90.00
#
_symmetry.space_group_name_H-M   'P 1'
#
loop_
_entity.id
_entity.type
_entity.pdbx_description
1 polymer ?
#
loop_
_entity_poly.entity_id
_entity_poly.type
_entity_poly.pdbx_seq_one_letter_code
_entity_poly.pdbx_strand_id
1 'polypeptide(L)' 'MLTSRIRVLLKSLTAVVALLAVACAAIDSSPIESSAPETVDTEWPHDFVEDTIGGGLIDANDLEGRDVILWFWAPW' A
#
# COMPACT_ATOMS: atom_id res chain seq x y z
N MET A 1 -40.02 0.98 13.10
CA MET A 1 -38.68 0.36 13.27
C MET A 1 -37.94 0.12 11.95
N LEU A 2 -38.60 -0.30 10.86
CA LEU A 2 -37.99 -0.56 9.54
C LEU A 2 -37.28 0.68 8.93
N THR A 3 -37.90 1.86 9.06
CA THR A 3 -37.38 3.14 8.57
C THR A 3 -36.12 3.64 9.29
N SER A 4 -35.89 3.21 10.54
CA SER A 4 -34.68 3.56 11.31
C SER A 4 -33.48 2.75 10.83
N ARG A 5 -33.67 1.45 10.55
CA ARG A 5 -32.61 0.55 10.05
C ARG A 5 -32.16 0.94 8.64
N ILE A 6 -33.09 1.33 7.77
CA ILE A 6 -32.78 1.81 6.41
C ILE A 6 -31.92 3.09 6.45
N ARG A 7 -32.22 4.03 7.35
CA ARG A 7 -31.43 5.27 7.50
C ARG A 7 -30.01 4.99 8.02
N VAL A 8 -29.85 4.01 8.90
CA VAL A 8 -28.52 3.60 9.42
C VAL A 8 -27.69 2.94 8.32
N LEU A 9 -28.28 2.02 7.56
CA LEU A 9 -27.62 1.37 6.43
C LEU A 9 -27.19 2.37 5.36
N LEU A 10 -28.05 3.36 5.05
CA LEU A 10 -27.73 4.39 4.07
C LEU A 10 -26.55 5.26 4.50
N LYS A 11 -26.52 5.68 5.78
CA LYS A 11 -25.38 6.44 6.34
C LYS A 11 -24.07 5.65 6.32
N SER A 12 -24.13 4.37 6.67
CA SER A 12 -22.97 3.47 6.63
C SER A 12 -22.43 3.32 5.21
N LEU A 13 -23.32 3.14 4.23
CA LEU A 13 -22.94 3.02 2.83
C LEU A 13 -22.28 4.30 2.31
N THR A 14 -22.85 5.47 2.62
CA THR A 14 -22.26 6.76 2.23
C THR A 14 -20.87 6.97 2.83
N ALA A 15 -20.67 6.58 4.10
CA ALA A 15 -19.36 6.68 4.74
C ALA A 15 -18.32 5.78 4.05
N VAL A 16 -18.68 4.53 3.72
CA VAL A 16 -17.80 3.60 3.00
C VAL A 16 -17.45 4.12 1.61
N VAL A 17 -18.43 4.66 0.87
CA VAL A 17 -18.21 5.24 -0.46
C VAL A 17 -17.31 6.47 -0.39
N ALA A 18 -17.48 7.33 0.62
CA ALA A 18 -16.61 8.50 0.81
C ALA A 18 -15.16 8.10 1.13
N LEU A 19 -14.96 7.06 1.95
CA LEU A 19 -13.62 6.52 2.26
C LEU A 19 -12.94 5.92 1.01
N LEU A 20 -13.69 5.18 0.19
CA LEU A 20 -13.20 4.64 -1.08
C LEU A 20 -12.83 5.75 -2.08
N ALA A 21 -13.63 6.82 -2.15
CA ALA A 21 -13.35 7.95 -3.03
C ALA A 21 -12.08 8.70 -2.62
N VAL A 22 -11.83 8.89 -1.32
CA VAL A 22 -10.59 9.52 -0.82
C VAL A 22 -9.36 8.64 -1.10
N ALA A 23 -9.48 7.32 -0.98
CA ALA A 23 -8.38 6.40 -1.32
C ALA A 23 -8.05 6.40 -2.82
N CYS A 24 -9.05 6.61 -3.68
CA CYS A 24 -8.88 6.58 -5.14
C CYS A 24 -8.53 7.96 -5.74
N ALA A 25 -8.75 9.05 -5.01
CA ALA A 25 -8.42 10.42 -5.44
C ALA A 25 -6.92 10.77 -5.26
N ALA A 26 -6.07 9.77 -5.09
CA ALA A 26 -4.64 9.95 -4.97
C ALA A 26 -4.01 10.34 -6.33
N ILE A 27 -3.94 11.66 -6.51
CA ILE A 27 -2.79 12.44 -7.01
C ILE A 27 -2.51 12.34 -8.52
N ASP A 28 -3.02 13.33 -9.26
CA ASP A 28 -2.38 13.82 -10.48
C ASP A 28 -0.94 14.23 -10.13
N SER A 29 -0.03 13.30 -10.37
CA SER A 29 1.39 13.46 -10.06
C SER A 29 2.03 14.21 -11.22
N SER A 30 2.26 15.51 -11.06
CA SER A 30 3.26 16.19 -11.91
C SER A 30 4.59 15.47 -11.71
N PRO A 31 5.34 15.10 -12.76
CA PRO A 31 6.58 14.37 -12.59
C PRO A 31 7.56 15.26 -11.84
N ILE A 32 7.83 14.91 -10.59
CA ILE A 32 8.96 15.44 -9.85
C ILE A 32 10.17 14.73 -10.46
N GLU A 33 11.08 15.48 -11.10
CA GLU A 33 12.37 14.93 -11.49
C GLU A 33 13.10 14.50 -10.21
N SER A 34 13.03 13.20 -9.94
CA SER A 34 13.77 12.57 -8.86
C SER A 34 15.18 12.32 -9.38
N SER A 35 16.13 13.16 -8.96
CA SER A 35 17.53 12.80 -9.08
C SER A 35 17.77 11.62 -8.14
N ALA A 36 17.88 10.42 -8.70
CA ALA A 36 18.23 9.24 -7.92
C ALA A 36 19.58 9.50 -7.22
N PRO A 37 19.70 9.28 -5.90
CA PRO A 37 20.98 9.35 -5.23
C PRO A 37 21.95 8.33 -5.85
N GLU A 38 23.25 8.62 -5.73
CA GLU A 38 24.33 7.72 -6.17
C GLU A 38 24.09 6.32 -5.58
N THR A 39 24.12 5.30 -6.43
CA THR A 39 23.89 3.91 -6.02
C THR A 39 24.94 3.51 -5.00
N VAL A 40 24.53 3.18 -3.79
CA VAL A 40 25.41 2.57 -2.80
C VAL A 40 25.60 1.12 -3.21
N ASP A 41 26.86 0.69 -3.40
CA ASP A 41 27.18 -0.73 -3.58
C ASP A 41 26.85 -1.46 -2.27
N THR A 42 25.62 -1.94 -2.17
CA THR A 42 25.14 -2.79 -1.08
C THR A 42 24.70 -4.11 -1.67
N GLU A 43 25.20 -5.21 -1.11
CA GLU A 43 24.76 -6.57 -1.42
C GLU A 43 23.27 -6.72 -1.04
N TRP A 44 22.51 -7.34 -1.93
CA TRP A 44 21.10 -7.64 -1.67
C TRP A 44 20.98 -8.71 -0.56
N PRO A 45 20.15 -8.51 0.47
CA PRO A 45 19.95 -9.52 1.50
C PRO A 45 19.08 -10.66 0.97
N HIS A 46 19.61 -11.88 0.93
CA HIS A 46 18.96 -13.07 0.36
C HIS A 46 18.20 -13.93 1.38
N ASP A 47 18.27 -13.58 2.67
CA ASP A 47 18.03 -14.53 3.77
C ASP A 47 16.62 -14.44 4.37
N PHE A 48 15.66 -13.83 3.69
CA PHE A 48 14.30 -13.70 4.20
C PHE A 48 13.25 -14.29 3.26
N VAL A 49 12.27 -14.95 3.89
CA VAL A 49 11.01 -15.37 3.27
C VAL A 49 9.91 -14.92 4.21
N GLU A 50 9.01 -14.08 3.72
CA GLU A 50 8.02 -13.40 4.56
C GLU A 50 6.60 -13.55 4.02
N ASP A 51 5.62 -13.49 4.92
CA ASP A 51 4.21 -13.45 4.54
C ASP A 51 3.83 -12.05 4.04
N THR A 52 3.16 -12.02 2.89
CA THR A 52 2.55 -10.80 2.35
C THR A 52 1.23 -10.51 3.04
N ILE A 53 0.82 -9.23 3.05
CA ILE A 53 -0.48 -8.79 3.57
C ILE A 53 -1.65 -9.52 2.87
N GLY A 54 -1.47 -9.91 1.60
CA GLY A 54 -2.46 -10.64 0.81
C GLY A 54 -2.51 -12.15 1.06
N GLY A 55 -1.66 -12.70 1.94
CA GLY A 55 -1.66 -14.13 2.30
C GLY A 55 -0.85 -15.04 1.36
N GLY A 56 0.05 -14.48 0.54
CA GLY A 56 1.10 -15.22 -0.17
C GLY A 56 2.47 -15.06 0.51
N LEU A 57 3.50 -15.70 -0.04
CA LEU A 57 4.89 -15.55 0.40
C LEU A 57 5.68 -14.65 -0.54
N ILE A 58 6.65 -13.94 0.01
CA ILE A 58 7.68 -13.24 -0.75
C ILE A 58 9.06 -13.78 -0.34
N ASP A 59 9.84 -14.20 -1.33
CA ASP A 59 11.24 -14.61 -1.16
C ASP A 59 12.13 -13.44 -1.59
N ALA A 60 13.14 -13.12 -0.77
CA ALA A 60 14.10 -12.07 -1.08
C ALA A 60 14.83 -12.31 -2.41
N ASN A 61 15.16 -13.56 -2.72
CA ASN A 61 15.91 -13.92 -3.93
C ASN A 61 15.15 -13.54 -5.21
N ASP A 62 13.80 -13.57 -5.17
CA ASP A 62 12.97 -13.22 -6.32
C ASP A 62 13.02 -11.72 -6.66
N LEU A 63 13.49 -10.88 -5.73
CA LEU A 63 13.56 -9.43 -5.84
C LEU A 63 14.95 -8.93 -6.30
N GLU A 64 15.95 -9.79 -6.34
CA GLU A 64 17.30 -9.41 -6.75
C GLU A 64 17.31 -8.83 -8.18
N GLY A 65 18.00 -7.71 -8.34
CA GLY A 65 18.12 -7.01 -9.63
C GLY A 65 16.82 -6.35 -10.12
N ARG A 66 15.79 -6.26 -9.28
CA ARG A 66 14.54 -5.55 -9.58
C ARG A 66 14.48 -4.21 -8.85
N ASP A 67 13.88 -3.23 -9.49
CA ASP A 67 13.54 -1.97 -8.82
C ASP A 67 12.42 -2.23 -7.81
N VAL A 68 12.76 -2.19 -6.53
CA VAL A 68 11.84 -2.48 -5.41
C VAL A 68 11.78 -1.33 -4.42
N ILE A 69 10.56 -1.05 -3.94
CA ILE A 69 10.34 -0.10 -2.84
C ILE A 69 10.01 -0.91 -1.59
N LEU A 70 10.91 -0.85 -0.62
CA LEU A 70 10.69 -1.45 0.70
C LEU A 70 10.15 -0.39 1.66
N TRP A 71 8.90 -0.57 2.10
CA TRP A 71 8.28 0.32 3.07
C TRP A 71 8.31 -0.30 4.46
N PHE A 72 9.30 0.09 5.25
CA PHE A 72 9.39 -0.26 6.66
C PHE A 72 8.47 0.64 7.48
N TRP A 73 7.54 0.03 8.21
CA TRP A 73 6.65 0.73 9.13
C TRP A 73 6.53 -0.07 10.42
N ALA A 74 6.08 0.59 11.49
CA ALA A 74 5.81 -0.06 12.76
C ALA A 74 4.52 0.52 13.37
N PRO A 75 3.69 -0.30 14.05
CA PRO A 75 2.35 0.09 14.51
C PRO A 75 2.30 0.79 15.88
N TRP A 76 3.45 1.01 16.53
CA TRP A 76 3.54 1.55 17.88
C TRP A 76 3.26 3.06 17.97
#